data_AF-A0A7V2UEZ3-F1
#
_entry.id   AF-A0A7V2UEZ3-F1
#
_cell.length_a   1.000
_cell.length_b   1.000
_cell.length_c   1.000
_cell.angle_alpha   90.00
_cell.angle_beta   90.00
_cell.angle_gamma   90.00
#
_symmetry.space_group_name_H-M   'P 1'
#
loop_
_entity.id
_entity.type
_entity.pdbx_description
1 polymer ?
#
loop_
_entity_poly.entity_id
_entity_poly.type
_entity_poly.pdbx_seq_one_letter_code
_entity_poly.pdbx_strand_id
1 'polypeptide(L)'
;MISSKPFHHVVRLACLLAGSAVWASELPVDSSPEWTDEPPALSRLIEDGYAAQIAKKPLLAAAKYCAAARFGSVEAQYRLGRVFLERHDQDGQSQGRAMLALAAQRGHEKARLVLADQPSAEDLPDCLLTGTAPAFEVRDAVPLVVPVEVVDRYMLALPRDKQRHAQLIRRLAPRFDVDYRLALAIARAESNLDPSAVSSKNAQGLMQLMPRTAASLGVTDAVRFLPPLTGDALPNLYRAADLVAVPSYNESFGLVALEAQA
;
A
#
# COMPACT_ATOMS: atom_id res chain seq x y z
N MET A 1 -27.20 -40.12 -51.53
CA MET A 1 -26.49 -41.40 -51.63
C MET A 1 -25.80 -41.67 -50.29
N ILE A 2 -26.14 -42.82 -49.65
CA ILE A 2 -25.46 -43.52 -48.54
C ILE A 2 -25.35 -42.70 -47.23
N SER A 3 -26.23 -42.78 -46.22
CA SER A 3 -26.72 -43.90 -45.38
C SER A 3 -25.65 -44.61 -44.54
N SER A 4 -25.52 -44.22 -43.27
CA SER A 4 -25.54 -45.13 -42.09
C SER A 4 -25.39 -44.33 -40.77
N LYS A 5 -26.28 -44.59 -39.80
CA LYS A 5 -26.17 -44.21 -38.38
C LYS A 5 -25.48 -45.36 -37.58
N PRO A 6 -25.49 -45.39 -36.23
CA PRO A 6 -24.57 -44.76 -35.28
C PRO A 6 -23.85 -45.80 -34.39
N PHE A 7 -22.81 -45.43 -33.64
CA PHE A 7 -22.30 -46.27 -32.54
C PHE A 7 -22.19 -45.49 -31.24
N HIS A 8 -22.94 -45.98 -30.24
CA HIS A 8 -22.89 -45.58 -28.84
C HIS A 8 -21.68 -46.19 -28.16
N HIS A 9 -20.87 -45.39 -27.46
CA HIS A 9 -20.15 -45.85 -26.28
C HIS A 9 -20.23 -44.79 -25.18
N VAL A 10 -21.15 -45.04 -24.25
CA VAL A 10 -21.18 -44.39 -22.95
C VAL A 10 -20.08 -45.03 -22.12
N VAL A 11 -19.00 -44.30 -21.85
CA VAL A 11 -18.04 -44.65 -20.81
C VAL A 11 -18.32 -43.74 -19.63
N ARG A 12 -19.06 -44.27 -18.64
CA ARG A 12 -19.16 -43.69 -17.30
C ARG A 12 -17.88 -44.04 -16.55
N LEU A 13 -16.99 -43.08 -16.37
CA LEU A 13 -15.89 -43.19 -15.42
C LEU A 13 -16.32 -42.51 -14.12
N ALA A 14 -16.69 -43.31 -13.12
CA ALA A 14 -16.88 -42.85 -11.74
C ALA A 14 -15.51 -42.82 -11.06
N CYS A 15 -14.95 -41.62 -10.87
CA CYS A 15 -13.80 -41.42 -9.99
C CYS A 15 -14.29 -41.12 -8.58
N LEU A 16 -14.16 -42.11 -7.70
CA LEU A 16 -14.18 -41.97 -6.26
C LEU A 16 -12.92 -41.19 -5.83
N LEU A 17 -13.08 -39.95 -5.35
CA LEU A 17 -12.05 -39.29 -4.58
C LEU A 17 -12.45 -39.28 -3.11
N ALA A 18 -11.90 -40.25 -2.38
CA ALA A 18 -11.66 -40.10 -0.95
C ALA A 18 -10.56 -39.04 -0.80
N GLY A 19 -10.88 -37.94 -0.12
CA GLY A 19 -9.94 -36.85 0.15
C GLY A 19 -10.27 -36.24 1.51
N SER A 20 -9.34 -36.42 2.43
CA SER A 20 -9.27 -35.98 3.82
C SER A 20 -9.96 -34.63 4.08
N ALA A 21 -10.85 -34.59 5.07
CA ALA A 21 -11.29 -33.35 5.69
C ALA A 21 -10.10 -32.71 6.41
N VAL A 22 -9.41 -31.80 5.74
CA VAL A 22 -8.51 -30.84 6.40
C VAL A 22 -9.42 -29.79 7.02
N TRP A 23 -9.43 -29.77 8.34
CA TRP A 23 -10.10 -28.73 9.11
C TRP A 23 -9.44 -27.41 8.74
N ALA A 24 -10.24 -26.48 8.23
CA ALA A 24 -9.81 -25.10 8.02
C ALA A 24 -9.46 -24.53 9.39
N SER A 25 -8.16 -24.39 9.67
CA SER A 25 -7.69 -23.52 10.73
C SER A 25 -8.16 -22.11 10.40
N GLU A 26 -8.94 -21.54 11.31
CA GLU A 26 -9.29 -20.12 11.33
C GLU A 26 -8.06 -19.28 11.01
N LEU A 27 -8.17 -18.42 10.00
CA LEU A 27 -7.15 -17.42 9.70
C LEU A 27 -6.95 -16.58 10.98
N PRO A 28 -5.70 -16.30 11.39
CA PRO A 28 -5.47 -15.47 12.55
C PRO A 28 -6.10 -14.09 12.31
N VAL A 29 -7.10 -13.77 13.13
CA VAL A 29 -7.62 -12.41 13.28
C VAL A 29 -6.44 -11.54 13.70
N ASP A 30 -6.23 -10.45 12.96
CA ASP A 30 -5.33 -9.33 13.20
C ASP A 30 -4.66 -9.38 14.58
N SER A 31 -3.50 -10.05 14.62
CA SER A 31 -2.74 -10.23 15.84
C SER A 31 -2.33 -8.87 16.35
N SER A 32 -2.56 -8.63 17.65
CA SER A 32 -1.98 -7.53 18.42
C SER A 32 -0.57 -7.17 17.94
N PRO A 33 -0.18 -5.87 17.96
CA PRO A 33 1.09 -5.44 17.41
C PRO A 33 2.26 -6.32 17.87
N GLU A 34 3.13 -6.69 16.94
CA GLU A 34 4.15 -7.76 16.95
C GLU A 34 5.22 -7.71 18.09
N TRP A 35 5.00 -6.98 19.17
CA TRP A 35 5.93 -6.79 20.29
C TRP A 35 5.46 -7.41 21.62
N THR A 36 4.56 -8.40 21.58
CA THR A 36 4.02 -9.09 22.78
C THR A 36 5.03 -9.96 23.52
N ASP A 37 6.18 -10.30 22.89
CA ASP A 37 7.21 -11.16 23.48
C ASP A 37 8.32 -10.39 24.21
N GLU A 38 8.27 -9.05 24.19
CA GLU A 38 9.24 -8.19 24.87
C GLU A 38 8.93 -8.06 26.38
N PRO A 39 9.93 -7.86 27.24
CA PRO A 39 9.72 -7.53 28.63
C PRO A 39 8.80 -6.29 28.79
N PRO A 40 7.91 -6.24 29.79
CA PRO A 40 6.91 -5.17 29.93
C PRO A 40 7.48 -3.73 29.91
N ALA A 41 8.71 -3.55 30.41
CA ALA A 41 9.39 -2.26 30.37
C ALA A 41 9.76 -1.83 28.94
N LEU A 42 10.18 -2.78 28.08
CA LEU A 42 10.49 -2.52 26.68
C LEU A 42 9.23 -2.33 25.85
N SER A 43 8.19 -3.15 26.07
CA SER A 43 6.91 -3.01 25.37
C SER A 43 6.31 -1.61 25.57
N ARG A 44 6.33 -1.08 26.81
CA ARG A 44 5.87 0.30 27.09
C ARG A 44 6.66 1.36 26.33
N LEU A 45 7.99 1.20 26.23
CA LEU A 45 8.81 2.13 25.46
C LEU A 45 8.47 2.10 23.98
N ILE A 46 8.23 0.92 23.41
CA ILE A 46 7.85 0.75 22.00
C ILE A 46 6.45 1.36 21.76
N GLU A 47 5.49 1.12 22.64
CA GLU A 47 4.14 1.68 22.58
C GLU A 47 4.15 3.21 22.64
N ASP A 48 4.88 3.79 23.60
CA ASP A 48 5.07 5.24 23.71
C ASP A 48 5.70 5.82 22.43
N GLY A 49 6.71 5.12 21.88
CA GLY A 49 7.37 5.52 20.64
C GLY A 49 6.42 5.49 19.44
N TYR A 50 5.58 4.45 19.34
CA TYR A 50 4.59 4.32 18.29
C TYR A 50 3.50 5.38 18.38
N ALA A 51 3.00 5.66 19.59
CA ALA A 51 2.06 6.75 19.82
C ALA A 51 2.66 8.11 19.42
N ALA A 52 3.95 8.34 19.72
CA ALA A 52 4.65 9.56 19.30
C ALA A 52 4.80 9.65 17.77
N GLN A 53 5.03 8.52 17.09
CA GLN A 53 5.11 8.47 15.63
C GLN A 53 3.76 8.81 14.97
N ILE A 54 2.65 8.24 15.46
CA ILE A 54 1.29 8.59 15.01
C ILE A 54 1.01 10.08 15.24
N ALA A 55 1.47 10.62 16.38
CA ALA A 55 1.35 12.04 16.70
C ALA A 55 2.31 12.96 15.91
N LYS A 56 3.07 12.43 14.94
CA LYS A 56 4.07 13.17 14.15
C LYS A 56 5.13 13.88 14.99
N LYS A 57 5.58 13.23 16.06
CA LYS A 57 6.65 13.70 16.97
C LYS A 57 7.90 12.83 16.80
N PRO A 58 8.67 12.99 15.70
CA PRO A 58 9.74 12.06 15.34
C PRO A 58 10.87 12.01 16.37
N LEU A 59 11.24 13.14 17.01
CA LEU A 59 12.27 13.14 18.07
C LEU A 59 11.85 12.34 19.30
N LEU A 60 10.58 12.47 19.71
CA LEU A 60 10.04 11.71 20.84
C LEU A 60 9.98 10.22 20.50
N ALA A 61 9.52 9.88 19.28
CA ALA A 61 9.51 8.50 18.80
C ALA A 61 10.93 7.90 18.78
N ALA A 62 11.90 8.61 18.20
CA ALA A 62 13.30 8.19 18.14
C ALA A 62 13.90 7.98 19.52
N ALA A 63 13.63 8.87 20.48
CA ALA A 63 14.10 8.73 21.86
C ALA A 63 13.56 7.47 22.54
N LYS A 64 12.26 7.20 22.38
CA LYS A 64 11.60 6.02 22.96
C LYS A 64 12.08 4.71 22.34
N TYR A 65 12.12 4.65 21.02
CA TYR A 65 12.66 3.49 20.31
C TYR A 65 14.14 3.27 20.62
N CYS A 66 14.94 4.33 20.73
CA CYS A 66 16.35 4.14 21.05
C CYS A 66 16.57 3.63 22.48
N ALA A 67 15.78 4.11 23.45
CA ALA A 67 15.82 3.57 24.81
C ALA A 67 15.57 2.05 24.81
N ALA A 68 14.57 1.57 24.06
CA ALA A 68 14.30 0.14 23.93
C ALA A 68 15.36 -0.63 23.12
N ALA A 69 15.84 -0.04 22.01
CA ALA A 69 16.85 -0.64 21.14
C ALA A 69 18.19 -0.85 21.86
N ARG A 70 18.57 0.07 22.76
CA ARG A 70 19.77 -0.05 23.61
C ARG A 70 19.70 -1.25 24.56
N PHE A 71 18.51 -1.64 24.99
CA PHE A 71 18.30 -2.87 25.77
C PHE A 71 18.13 -4.12 24.90
N GLY A 72 18.34 -4.01 23.59
CA GLY A 72 18.41 -5.14 22.67
C GLY A 72 17.10 -5.50 21.99
N SER A 73 16.04 -4.68 22.10
CA SER A 73 14.79 -4.92 21.39
C SER A 73 14.99 -4.81 19.87
N VAL A 74 14.67 -5.89 19.15
CA VAL A 74 14.83 -6.00 17.69
C VAL A 74 13.79 -5.15 16.96
N GLU A 75 12.54 -5.16 17.43
CA GLU A 75 11.47 -4.32 16.88
C GLU A 75 11.81 -2.83 17.06
N ALA A 76 12.36 -2.45 18.21
CA ALA A 76 12.80 -1.08 18.45
C ALA A 76 13.97 -0.66 17.53
N GLN A 77 14.91 -1.57 17.24
CA GLN A 77 15.98 -1.33 16.27
C GLN A 77 15.43 -1.06 14.87
N TYR A 78 14.47 -1.87 14.42
CA TYR A 78 13.80 -1.66 13.14
C TYR A 78 13.08 -0.30 13.08
N ARG A 79 12.27 0.01 14.10
CA ARG A 79 11.50 1.26 14.15
C ARG A 79 12.39 2.49 14.21
N LEU A 80 13.45 2.43 15.02
CA LEU A 80 14.45 3.50 15.06
C LEU A 80 15.07 3.68 13.67
N GLY A 81 15.48 2.60 13.02
CA GLY A 81 16.01 2.64 11.65
C GLY A 81 15.06 3.33 10.67
N ARG A 82 13.76 3.00 10.71
CA ARG A 82 12.73 3.68 9.90
C ARG A 82 12.63 5.17 10.17
N VAL A 83 12.64 5.60 11.43
CA VAL A 83 12.60 7.03 11.79
C VAL A 83 13.85 7.75 11.28
N PHE A 84 15.02 7.10 11.33
CA PHE A 84 16.26 7.70 10.83
C PHE A 84 16.29 7.78 9.29
N LEU A 85 15.69 6.83 8.56
CA LEU A 85 15.58 6.89 7.09
C LEU A 85 14.64 8.01 6.59
N GLU A 86 13.77 8.56 7.43
CA GLU A 86 12.97 9.74 7.09
C GLU A 86 13.82 11.04 7.05
N ARG A 87 15.03 10.99 7.63
CA ARG A 87 16.00 12.10 7.61
C ARG A 87 16.65 12.18 6.23
N HIS A 88 16.87 13.40 5.72
CA HIS A 88 17.49 13.58 4.39
C HIS A 88 19.01 13.80 4.43
N ASP A 89 19.59 13.98 5.62
CA ASP A 89 21.05 14.07 5.78
C ASP A 89 21.73 12.71 5.69
N GLN A 90 23.00 12.72 5.29
CA GLN A 90 23.79 11.51 5.06
C GLN A 90 23.92 10.67 6.34
N ASP A 91 24.15 11.31 7.49
CA ASP A 91 24.28 10.65 8.79
C ASP A 91 23.00 9.94 9.19
N GLY A 92 21.84 10.58 9.01
CA GLY A 92 20.54 9.98 9.26
C GLY A 92 20.28 8.75 8.40
N GLN A 93 20.63 8.84 7.12
CA GLN A 93 20.50 7.73 6.18
C GLN A 93 21.47 6.58 6.47
N SER A 94 22.71 6.86 6.89
CA SER A 94 23.67 5.82 7.29
C SER A 94 23.23 5.15 8.59
N GLN A 95 22.87 5.93 9.61
CA GLN A 95 22.37 5.42 10.89
C GLN A 95 21.09 4.62 10.75
N GLY A 96 20.15 5.07 9.90
CA GLY A 96 18.93 4.34 9.61
C GLY A 96 19.20 2.95 9.01
N ARG A 97 20.10 2.88 8.02
CA ARG A 97 20.52 1.62 7.40
C ARG A 97 21.28 0.71 8.37
N ALA A 98 22.14 1.26 9.23
CA ALA A 98 22.86 0.49 10.23
C ALA A 98 21.90 -0.16 11.24
N MET A 99 20.91 0.59 11.71
CA MET A 99 19.88 0.07 12.62
C MET A 99 19.01 -1.02 11.98
N LEU A 100 18.65 -0.84 10.71
CA LEU A 100 17.93 -1.89 9.96
C LEU A 100 18.79 -3.13 9.71
N ALA A 101 20.08 -2.95 9.40
CA ALA A 101 21.02 -4.07 9.23
C ALA A 101 21.14 -4.87 10.53
N LEU A 102 21.26 -4.18 11.67
CA LEU A 102 21.29 -4.79 12.99
C LEU A 102 20.01 -5.60 13.28
N ALA A 103 18.84 -5.03 12.99
CA ALA A 103 17.56 -5.74 13.18
C ALA A 103 17.43 -6.95 12.24
N ALA A 104 17.81 -6.81 10.97
CA ALA A 104 17.74 -7.86 9.96
C ALA A 104 18.66 -9.04 10.30
N GLN A 105 19.90 -8.77 10.74
CA GLN A 105 20.84 -9.80 11.21
C GLN A 105 20.31 -10.59 12.40
N ARG A 106 19.40 -9.98 13.19
CA ARG A 106 18.74 -10.59 14.33
C ARG A 106 17.38 -11.24 13.99
N GLY A 107 17.07 -11.40 12.70
CA GLY A 107 15.89 -12.10 12.21
C GLY A 107 14.68 -11.23 11.91
N HIS A 108 14.80 -9.91 11.92
CA HIS A 108 13.67 -9.02 11.62
C HIS A 108 13.36 -8.97 10.12
N GLU A 109 12.32 -9.70 9.69
CA GLU A 109 11.99 -9.89 8.27
C GLU A 109 11.70 -8.58 7.53
N LYS A 110 10.88 -7.70 8.11
CA LYS A 110 10.58 -6.38 7.54
C LYS A 110 11.84 -5.52 7.36
N ALA A 111 12.87 -5.71 8.21
CA ALA A 111 14.11 -4.92 8.09
C ALA A 111 14.93 -5.42 6.91
N ARG A 112 14.99 -6.74 6.70
CA ARG A 112 15.62 -7.38 5.55
C ARG A 112 15.00 -6.92 4.23
N LEU A 113 13.66 -6.84 4.17
CA LEU A 113 12.94 -6.35 3.00
C LEU A 113 13.22 -4.87 2.68
N VAL A 114 13.33 -4.02 3.71
CA VAL A 114 13.67 -2.60 3.51
C VAL A 114 15.10 -2.43 2.98
N LEU A 115 16.02 -3.30 3.42
CA LEU A 115 17.41 -3.23 2.99
C LEU A 115 17.67 -3.83 1.61
N ALA A 116 16.93 -4.86 1.16
CA ALA A 116 17.04 -5.55 -0.13
C ALA A 116 18.35 -5.32 -0.93
N ASP A 117 18.44 -4.24 -1.72
CA ASP A 117 19.60 -3.92 -2.59
C ASP A 117 20.50 -2.77 -2.08
N GLN A 118 20.21 -2.22 -0.92
CA GLN A 118 20.94 -1.11 -0.33
C GLN A 118 22.21 -1.59 0.37
N PRO A 119 23.33 -0.86 0.24
CA PRO A 119 24.54 -1.20 0.98
C PRO A 119 24.30 -1.04 2.48
N SER A 120 24.74 -2.03 3.26
CA SER A 120 24.76 -1.94 4.71
C SER A 120 25.61 -0.77 5.17
N ALA A 121 25.15 -0.06 6.19
CA ALA A 121 25.93 0.96 6.88
C ALA A 121 26.33 0.44 8.26
N GLU A 122 27.44 0.93 8.79
CA GLU A 122 27.99 0.53 10.10
C GLU A 122 27.85 1.62 11.17
N ASP A 123 27.47 2.84 10.77
CA ASP A 123 27.36 4.00 11.66
C ASP A 123 26.16 3.85 12.61
N LEU A 124 26.41 3.45 13.85
CA LEU A 124 25.36 3.40 14.87
C LEU A 124 25.10 4.80 15.46
N PRO A 125 23.85 5.15 15.79
CA PRO A 125 23.55 6.42 16.42
C PRO A 125 24.07 6.48 17.86
N ASP A 126 24.45 7.69 18.31
CA ASP A 126 24.99 7.95 19.66
C ASP A 126 24.10 7.43 20.79
N CYS A 127 22.80 7.32 20.55
CA CYS A 127 21.86 6.86 21.55
C CYS A 127 22.05 5.37 21.92
N LEU A 128 22.59 4.53 21.02
CA LEU A 128 23.01 3.17 21.35
C LEU A 128 24.38 3.16 22.07
N LEU A 129 25.29 4.06 21.69
CA LEU A 129 26.67 4.07 22.19
C LEU A 129 26.78 4.73 23.58
N THR A 130 26.14 5.88 23.75
CA THR A 130 26.24 6.73 24.94
C THR A 130 24.93 6.80 25.72
N GLY A 131 23.78 6.56 25.08
CA GLY A 131 22.45 6.76 25.69
C GLY A 131 21.90 8.17 25.54
N THR A 132 22.65 9.05 24.89
CA THR A 132 22.20 10.40 24.57
C THR A 132 21.03 10.30 23.61
N ALA A 133 19.88 10.86 23.95
CA ALA A 133 18.71 10.80 23.07
C ALA A 133 19.01 11.45 21.70
N PRO A 134 18.48 10.91 20.59
CA PRO A 134 18.66 11.52 19.27
C PRO A 134 18.19 12.97 19.28
N ALA A 135 19.08 13.88 18.85
CA ALA A 135 18.78 15.29 18.67
C ALA A 135 19.09 15.64 17.22
N PHE A 136 18.05 15.82 16.42
CA PHE A 136 18.18 16.15 15.02
C PHE A 136 17.14 17.16 14.55
N GLU A 137 17.47 17.88 13.49
CA GLU A 137 16.53 18.83 12.88
C GLU A 137 15.31 18.09 12.34
N VAL A 138 14.16 18.41 12.90
CA VAL A 138 12.87 18.01 12.33
C VAL A 138 12.52 19.10 11.33
N ARG A 139 12.50 18.76 10.04
CA ARG A 139 11.95 19.69 9.05
C ARG A 139 10.48 19.91 9.41
N ASP A 140 10.12 21.16 9.65
CA ASP A 140 8.71 21.54 9.73
C ASP A 140 8.02 21.02 8.47
N ALA A 141 6.80 20.50 8.64
CA ALA A 141 5.98 20.11 7.52
C ALA A 141 5.96 21.28 6.54
N VAL A 142 6.46 21.06 5.31
CA VAL A 142 6.44 22.09 4.28
C VAL A 142 5.01 22.61 4.22
N PRO A 143 4.79 23.94 4.39
CA PRO A 143 3.46 24.49 4.31
C PRO A 143 2.82 23.97 3.03
N LEU A 144 1.59 23.48 3.15
CA LEU A 144 0.81 22.97 2.04
C LEU A 144 0.91 23.94 0.84
N VAL A 145 1.58 23.51 -0.25
CA VAL A 145 1.79 24.33 -1.45
C VAL A 145 0.46 24.87 -2.01
N VAL A 146 -0.63 24.10 -1.81
CA VAL A 146 -2.00 24.52 -2.10
C VAL A 146 -2.86 24.39 -0.83
N PRO A 147 -3.26 25.49 -0.16
CA PRO A 147 -4.12 25.41 1.03
C PRO A 147 -5.44 24.67 0.75
N VAL A 148 -5.98 23.99 1.76
CA VAL A 148 -7.21 23.17 1.63
C VAL A 148 -8.39 24.02 1.18
N GLU A 149 -8.45 25.25 1.65
CA GLU A 149 -9.52 26.22 1.37
C GLU A 149 -9.59 26.59 -0.12
N VAL A 150 -8.44 26.61 -0.80
CA VAL A 150 -8.36 26.87 -2.25
C VAL A 150 -9.02 25.73 -3.01
N VAL A 151 -8.78 24.49 -2.58
CA VAL A 151 -9.35 23.30 -3.22
C VAL A 151 -10.84 23.17 -2.94
N ASP A 152 -11.28 23.46 -1.72
CA ASP A 152 -12.70 23.46 -1.38
C ASP A 152 -13.48 24.49 -2.20
N ARG A 153 -12.94 25.71 -2.36
CA ARG A 153 -13.55 26.74 -3.21
C ARG A 153 -13.66 26.27 -4.67
N TYR A 154 -12.61 25.65 -5.20
CA TYR A 154 -12.64 25.10 -6.56
C TYR A 154 -13.71 24.00 -6.69
N MET A 155 -13.77 23.07 -5.75
CA MET A 155 -14.76 21.98 -5.77
C MET A 155 -16.19 22.52 -5.71
N LEU A 156 -16.46 23.52 -4.88
CA LEU A 156 -17.78 24.15 -4.79
C LEU A 156 -18.19 24.88 -6.08
N ALA A 157 -17.24 25.40 -6.85
CA ALA A 157 -17.50 26.10 -8.10
C ALA A 157 -17.78 25.17 -9.30
N LEU A 158 -17.55 23.86 -9.17
CA LEU A 158 -17.76 22.90 -10.25
C LEU A 158 -19.26 22.63 -10.53
N PRO A 159 -19.63 22.25 -11.76
CA PRO A 159 -20.92 21.63 -12.05
C PRO A 159 -21.19 20.37 -11.22
N ARG A 160 -22.46 20.07 -10.89
CA ARG A 160 -22.86 18.99 -9.96
C ARG A 160 -22.33 17.61 -10.34
N ASP A 161 -22.26 17.30 -11.63
CA ASP A 161 -21.69 16.09 -12.19
C ASP A 161 -20.18 15.98 -11.88
N LYS A 162 -19.42 17.05 -12.11
CA LYS A 162 -17.98 17.10 -11.84
C LYS A 162 -17.66 17.13 -10.34
N GLN A 163 -18.52 17.76 -9.53
CA GLN A 163 -18.42 17.75 -8.08
C GLN A 163 -18.42 16.34 -7.50
N ARG A 164 -19.26 15.43 -8.02
CA ARG A 164 -19.30 14.03 -7.56
C ARG A 164 -17.95 13.33 -7.77
N HIS A 165 -17.35 13.52 -8.93
CA HIS A 165 -16.02 12.97 -9.25
C HIS A 165 -14.92 13.59 -8.40
N ALA A 166 -14.92 14.91 -8.22
CA ALA A 166 -13.97 15.59 -7.34
C ALA A 166 -14.08 15.14 -5.87
N GLN A 167 -15.30 14.93 -5.36
CA GLN A 167 -15.54 14.38 -4.02
C GLN A 167 -15.12 12.92 -3.89
N LEU A 168 -15.19 12.15 -4.97
CA LEU A 168 -14.67 10.80 -5.01
C LEU A 168 -13.14 10.81 -4.92
N ILE A 169 -12.46 11.64 -5.73
CA ILE A 169 -11.01 11.85 -5.66
C ILE A 169 -10.58 12.28 -4.25
N ARG A 170 -11.25 13.27 -3.64
CA ARG A 170 -10.94 13.74 -2.28
C ARG A 170 -11.04 12.64 -1.22
N ARG A 171 -12.00 11.72 -1.37
CA ARG A 171 -12.20 10.61 -0.43
C ARG A 171 -11.27 9.43 -0.68
N LEU A 172 -10.95 9.15 -1.93
CA LEU A 172 -10.18 7.98 -2.32
C LEU A 172 -8.67 8.22 -2.28
N ALA A 173 -8.18 9.35 -2.80
CA ALA A 173 -6.73 9.58 -2.91
C ALA A 173 -5.95 9.42 -1.59
N PRO A 174 -6.43 9.90 -0.41
CA PRO A 174 -5.71 9.70 0.84
C PRO A 174 -5.59 8.24 1.28
N ARG A 175 -6.48 7.35 0.80
CA ARG A 175 -6.39 5.91 1.07
C ARG A 175 -5.18 5.28 0.39
N PHE A 176 -4.59 5.99 -0.56
CA PHE A 176 -3.52 5.53 -1.43
C PHE A 176 -2.22 6.32 -1.22
N ASP A 177 -2.16 7.04 -0.10
CA ASP A 177 -1.07 7.98 0.23
C ASP A 177 -0.79 8.99 -0.91
N VAL A 178 -1.83 9.27 -1.71
CA VAL A 178 -1.81 10.29 -2.75
C VAL A 178 -2.50 11.54 -2.23
N ASP A 179 -1.84 12.67 -2.37
CA ASP A 179 -2.45 13.94 -2.08
C ASP A 179 -3.62 14.20 -3.05
N TYR A 180 -4.83 14.32 -2.50
CA TYR A 180 -6.03 14.53 -3.33
C TYR A 180 -5.98 15.80 -4.17
N ARG A 181 -5.20 16.81 -3.76
CA ARG A 181 -5.05 18.07 -4.49
C ARG A 181 -4.24 17.84 -5.76
N LEU A 182 -3.22 16.99 -5.70
CA LEU A 182 -2.47 16.52 -6.86
C LEU A 182 -3.37 15.71 -7.79
N ALA A 183 -4.08 14.71 -7.25
CA ALA A 183 -4.99 13.87 -8.04
C ALA A 183 -6.08 14.70 -8.73
N LEU A 184 -6.64 15.70 -8.04
CA LEU A 184 -7.63 16.61 -8.60
C LEU A 184 -7.04 17.50 -9.70
N ALA A 185 -5.81 17.97 -9.52
CA ALA A 185 -5.10 18.76 -10.54
C ALA A 185 -4.85 17.93 -11.82
N ILE A 186 -4.45 16.66 -11.68
CA ILE A 186 -4.27 15.73 -12.79
C ILE A 186 -5.62 15.49 -13.49
N ALA A 187 -6.66 15.09 -12.76
CA ALA A 187 -7.98 14.84 -13.34
C ALA A 187 -8.56 16.05 -14.09
N ARG A 188 -8.28 17.26 -13.58
CA ARG A 188 -8.64 18.51 -14.24
C ARG A 188 -7.84 18.72 -15.53
N ALA A 189 -6.53 18.50 -15.50
CA ALA A 189 -5.66 18.69 -16.66
C ALA A 189 -5.95 17.67 -17.77
N GLU A 190 -6.22 16.42 -17.40
CA GLU A 190 -6.41 15.30 -18.32
C GLU A 190 -7.77 15.32 -19.01
N SER A 191 -8.86 15.46 -18.24
CA SER A 191 -10.23 15.34 -18.77
C SER A 191 -11.15 16.48 -18.37
N ASN A 192 -10.65 17.46 -17.59
CA ASN A 192 -11.50 18.45 -16.92
C ASN A 192 -12.61 17.78 -16.09
N LEU A 193 -12.27 16.69 -15.38
CA LEU A 193 -13.18 15.88 -14.57
C LEU A 193 -14.33 15.20 -15.35
N ASP A 194 -14.09 14.84 -16.61
CA ASP A 194 -15.04 14.09 -17.44
C ASP A 194 -14.71 12.60 -17.45
N PRO A 195 -15.54 11.73 -16.84
CA PRO A 195 -15.30 10.29 -16.82
C PRO A 195 -15.49 9.61 -18.18
N SER A 196 -16.10 10.30 -19.16
CA SER A 196 -16.37 9.79 -20.50
C SER A 196 -15.40 10.31 -21.57
N ALA A 197 -14.42 11.13 -21.17
CA ALA A 197 -13.47 11.74 -22.09
C ALA A 197 -12.64 10.68 -22.83
N VAL A 198 -12.55 10.82 -24.15
CA VAL A 198 -11.68 10.02 -25.02
C VAL A 198 -10.80 10.96 -25.85
N SER A 199 -9.48 10.83 -25.75
CA SER A 199 -8.55 11.66 -26.52
C SER A 199 -8.36 11.17 -27.95
N SER A 200 -7.78 12.02 -28.80
CA SER A 200 -7.36 11.66 -30.17
C SER A 200 -6.33 10.53 -30.22
N LYS A 201 -5.64 10.25 -29.11
CA LYS A 201 -4.70 9.15 -28.93
C LYS A 201 -5.34 7.93 -28.25
N ASN A 202 -6.67 7.93 -28.14
CA ASN A 202 -7.48 6.91 -27.47
C ASN A 202 -7.22 6.77 -25.96
N ALA A 203 -6.74 7.82 -25.30
CA ALA A 203 -6.69 7.86 -23.84
C ALA A 203 -8.13 7.98 -23.29
N GLN A 204 -8.48 7.27 -22.23
CA GLN A 204 -9.88 7.15 -21.77
C GLN A 204 -10.05 7.51 -20.29
N GLY A 205 -11.20 8.14 -20.00
CA GLY A 205 -11.70 8.36 -18.65
C GLY A 205 -11.10 9.55 -17.91
N LEU A 206 -11.42 9.63 -16.61
CA LEU A 206 -11.14 10.79 -15.76
C LEU A 206 -9.65 11.18 -15.71
N MET A 207 -8.77 10.18 -15.75
CA MET A 207 -7.31 10.33 -15.69
C MET A 207 -6.62 10.03 -17.05
N GLN A 208 -7.40 9.88 -18.14
CA GLN A 208 -6.89 9.63 -19.49
C GLN A 208 -5.86 8.48 -19.58
N LEU A 209 -6.27 7.28 -19.16
CA LEU A 209 -5.42 6.09 -19.24
C LEU A 209 -5.28 5.61 -20.70
N MET A 210 -4.07 5.22 -21.12
CA MET A 210 -3.74 4.84 -22.50
C MET A 210 -3.88 3.32 -22.75
N PRO A 211 -4.80 2.87 -23.60
CA PRO A 211 -4.89 1.46 -24.03
C PRO A 211 -3.65 0.98 -24.80
N ARG A 212 -2.89 1.93 -25.36
CA ARG A 212 -1.67 1.65 -26.15
C ARG A 212 -0.57 0.95 -25.33
N THR A 213 -0.59 1.04 -24.00
CA THR A 213 0.32 0.30 -23.12
C THR A 213 0.10 -1.21 -23.22
N ALA A 214 -1.16 -1.67 -23.32
CA ALA A 214 -1.46 -3.08 -23.58
C ALA A 214 -0.97 -3.51 -24.97
N ALA A 215 -1.06 -2.60 -25.96
CA ALA A 215 -0.55 -2.84 -27.31
C ALA A 215 0.98 -2.91 -27.38
N SER A 216 1.71 -2.05 -26.68
CA SER A 216 3.18 -2.11 -26.64
C SER A 216 3.71 -3.36 -25.95
N LEU A 217 2.91 -3.94 -25.04
CA LEU A 217 3.24 -5.20 -24.36
C LEU A 217 2.73 -6.44 -25.11
N GLY A 218 2.02 -6.26 -26.23
CA GLY A 218 1.53 -7.37 -27.06
C GLY A 218 0.42 -8.20 -26.41
N VAL A 219 -0.33 -7.64 -25.46
CA VAL A 219 -1.35 -8.36 -24.66
C VAL A 219 -2.77 -7.87 -24.93
N THR A 220 -3.03 -7.29 -26.11
CA THR A 220 -4.34 -6.69 -26.43
C THR A 220 -5.49 -7.68 -26.52
N ASP A 221 -5.18 -8.93 -26.84
CA ASP A 221 -6.11 -10.06 -26.86
C ASP A 221 -6.40 -10.61 -25.45
N ALA A 222 -5.50 -10.38 -24.51
CA ALA A 222 -5.64 -10.77 -23.10
C ALA A 222 -6.17 -9.63 -22.19
N VAL A 223 -6.31 -8.40 -22.69
CA VAL A 223 -6.70 -7.22 -21.90
C VAL A 223 -7.96 -6.57 -22.45
N ARG A 224 -9.04 -6.60 -21.66
CA ARG A 224 -10.30 -5.90 -21.94
C ARG A 224 -10.47 -4.70 -21.01
N PHE A 225 -10.48 -3.49 -21.58
CA PHE A 225 -10.83 -2.28 -20.84
C PHE A 225 -12.35 -2.17 -20.73
N LEU A 226 -12.85 -2.02 -19.50
CA LEU A 226 -14.27 -1.84 -19.22
C LEU A 226 -14.56 -0.37 -18.90
N PRO A 227 -15.75 0.15 -19.27
CA PRO A 227 -16.19 1.45 -18.79
C PRO A 227 -16.37 1.43 -17.26
N PRO A 228 -16.47 2.60 -16.59
CA PRO A 228 -16.76 2.66 -15.16
C PRO A 228 -18.02 1.84 -14.81
N LEU A 229 -17.88 0.87 -13.90
CA LEU A 229 -18.97 0.03 -13.43
C LEU A 229 -19.53 0.58 -12.11
N THR A 230 -20.84 0.50 -11.92
CA THR A 230 -21.54 0.98 -10.71
C THR A 230 -22.55 -0.05 -10.22
N GLY A 231 -22.93 0.02 -8.93
CA GLY A 231 -23.87 -0.92 -8.31
C GLY A 231 -23.36 -2.36 -8.36
N ASP A 232 -24.27 -3.31 -8.60
CA ASP A 232 -23.97 -4.76 -8.60
C ASP A 232 -23.07 -5.22 -9.76
N ALA A 233 -22.84 -4.37 -10.76
CA ALA A 233 -22.04 -4.73 -11.92
C ALA A 233 -20.57 -5.03 -11.59
N LEU A 234 -20.01 -4.32 -10.59
CA LEU A 234 -18.61 -4.51 -10.18
C LEU A 234 -18.41 -5.79 -9.34
N PRO A 235 -19.21 -6.06 -8.29
CA PRO A 235 -19.15 -7.35 -7.58
C PRO A 235 -19.41 -8.55 -8.50
N ASN A 236 -20.34 -8.44 -9.45
CA ASN A 236 -20.59 -9.50 -10.43
C ASN A 236 -19.39 -9.78 -11.32
N LEU A 237 -18.63 -8.74 -11.70
CA LEU A 237 -17.42 -8.90 -12.48
C LEU A 237 -16.33 -9.60 -11.66
N TYR A 238 -16.15 -9.21 -10.40
CA TYR A 238 -15.12 -9.83 -9.56
C TYR A 238 -15.42 -11.30 -9.27
N ARG A 239 -16.68 -11.65 -8.98
CA ARG A 239 -17.09 -13.05 -8.82
C ARG A 239 -16.88 -13.91 -10.07
N ALA A 240 -16.89 -13.29 -11.25
CA ALA A 240 -16.67 -13.99 -12.52
C ALA A 240 -15.19 -14.11 -12.89
N ALA A 241 -14.27 -13.55 -12.10
CA ALA A 241 -12.84 -13.57 -12.39
C ALA A 241 -12.14 -14.75 -11.70
N ASP A 242 -11.34 -15.52 -12.45
CA ASP A 242 -10.51 -16.59 -11.88
C ASP A 242 -9.32 -16.05 -11.07
N LEU A 243 -8.85 -14.84 -11.41
CA LEU A 243 -7.75 -14.14 -10.75
C LEU A 243 -7.98 -12.63 -10.81
N VAL A 244 -7.81 -11.96 -9.67
CA VAL A 244 -7.85 -10.49 -9.58
C VAL A 244 -6.44 -9.98 -9.26
N ALA A 245 -5.84 -9.25 -10.19
CA ALA A 245 -4.55 -8.59 -10.02
C ALA A 245 -4.76 -7.08 -9.86
N VAL A 246 -4.21 -6.50 -8.79
CA VAL A 246 -4.31 -5.06 -8.48
C VAL A 246 -2.90 -4.46 -8.56
N PRO A 247 -2.52 -3.78 -9.66
CA PRO A 247 -1.18 -3.29 -9.83
C PRO A 247 -1.02 -1.91 -9.16
N SER A 248 -0.57 -1.85 -7.91
CA SER A 248 0.07 -0.64 -7.37
C SER A 248 0.70 -0.88 -5.98
N TYR A 249 1.88 -0.30 -5.78
CA TYR A 249 2.62 -0.27 -4.51
C TYR A 249 2.03 0.71 -3.48
N ASN A 250 0.89 1.36 -3.78
CA ASN A 250 0.31 2.38 -2.92
C ASN A 250 -1.24 2.39 -2.88
N GLU A 251 -1.96 1.31 -3.20
CA GLU A 251 -3.43 1.34 -3.24
C GLU A 251 -4.07 0.12 -2.53
N SER A 252 -5.05 0.36 -1.65
CA SER A 252 -5.53 -0.51 -0.56
C SER A 252 -5.80 -1.98 -0.91
N PHE A 253 -4.87 -2.86 -0.53
CA PHE A 253 -4.92 -4.32 -0.74
C PHE A 253 -6.20 -5.01 -0.21
N GLY A 254 -6.79 -4.52 0.88
CA GLY A 254 -7.84 -5.26 1.60
C GLY A 254 -9.23 -5.20 0.96
N LEU A 255 -9.67 -4.05 0.44
CA LEU A 255 -11.06 -3.87 0.03
C LEU A 255 -11.37 -4.51 -1.33
N VAL A 256 -10.49 -4.40 -2.30
CA VAL A 256 -10.67 -5.03 -3.62
C VAL A 256 -10.61 -6.57 -3.50
N ALA A 257 -9.75 -7.09 -2.62
CA ALA A 257 -9.67 -8.52 -2.34
C ALA A 257 -10.89 -9.06 -1.60
N LEU A 258 -11.51 -8.28 -0.71
CA LEU A 258 -12.74 -8.66 0.00
C LEU A 258 -13.98 -8.58 -0.89
N GLU A 259 -14.09 -7.57 -1.76
CA GLU A 259 -15.16 -7.46 -2.75
C GLU A 259 -15.07 -8.54 -3.84
N ALA A 260 -13.87 -9.08 -4.10
CA ALA A 260 -13.69 -10.22 -4.99
C ALA A 260 -13.99 -11.58 -4.36
N GLN A 261 -14.10 -11.66 -3.03
CA GLN A 261 -14.40 -12.89 -2.29
C GLN A 261 -15.88 -13.02 -1.87
N ALA A 262 -16.71 -11.99 -2.06
CA ALA A 262 -18.16 -11.98 -1.77
C ALA A 262 -18.99 -12.39 -2.99
#